data_AF-A0A814DIN9-F1
#
_entry.id   AF-A0A814DIN9-F1
#
_cell.length_a   1.000
_cell.length_b   1.000
_cell.length_c   1.000
_cell.angle_alpha   90.00
_cell.angle_beta   90.00
_cell.angle_gamma   90.00
#
_symmetry.space_group_name_H-M   'P 1'
#
loop_
_entity.id
_entity.type
_entity.pdbx_description
1 polymer ?
#
loop_
_entity_poly.entity_id
_entity_poly.type
_entity_poly.pdbx_seq_one_letter_code
_entity_poly.pdbx_strand_id
1 'polypeptide(L)'
;MKSDEPIISNEYITCYSDRLVIHLYYFPYGKKTIKYKDIQLCELCRFNTLSKFKYKKWGMGLSAIWWHSDIRRYYRTHYILLETKQWPKIGLTMDDNHIDEIYQLIKQKMNNNELTKTLPHKTKLNDSEQHDHIISKIIEKNKSEYRYSMDSYGQGYAEW
;
A
#
# COMPACT_ATOMS: atom_id res chain seq x y z
N MET A 1 10.97 -6.56 -16.52
CA MET A 1 11.01 -5.09 -16.46
C MET A 1 12.28 -4.66 -15.75
N LYS A 2 13.00 -3.66 -16.26
CA LYS A 2 14.16 -3.09 -15.54
C LYS A 2 13.65 -2.45 -14.25
N SER A 3 14.36 -2.64 -13.14
CA SER A 3 13.95 -2.17 -11.80
C SER A 3 13.92 -0.64 -11.64
N ASP A 4 14.37 0.11 -12.65
CA ASP A 4 14.63 1.54 -12.56
C ASP A 4 13.62 2.41 -13.30
N GLU A 5 12.66 1.82 -13.99
CA GLU A 5 11.54 2.58 -14.55
C GLU A 5 10.42 2.71 -13.51
N PRO A 6 9.91 3.95 -13.28
CA PRO A 6 8.80 4.17 -12.38
C PRO A 6 7.50 3.62 -12.99
N ILE A 7 6.74 2.87 -12.20
CA ILE A 7 5.40 2.39 -12.56
C ILE A 7 4.39 3.54 -12.40
N ILE A 8 4.45 4.24 -11.27
CA ILE A 8 3.66 5.44 -10.96
C ILE A 8 4.59 6.45 -10.29
N SER A 9 4.43 7.73 -10.60
CA SER A 9 5.16 8.81 -9.94
C SER A 9 4.30 10.05 -9.80
N ASN A 10 4.31 10.65 -8.60
CA ASN A 10 3.69 11.94 -8.30
C ASN A 10 4.61 12.79 -7.41
N GLU A 11 4.11 13.92 -6.92
CA GLU A 11 4.88 14.88 -6.10
C GLU A 11 5.38 14.31 -4.75
N TYR A 12 4.72 13.29 -4.19
CA TYR A 12 5.07 12.72 -2.88
C TYR A 12 5.66 11.32 -2.96
N ILE A 13 5.35 10.54 -4.01
CA ILE A 13 5.74 9.14 -4.13
C ILE A 13 6.14 8.77 -5.54
N THR A 14 7.15 7.92 -5.65
CA THR A 14 7.44 7.13 -6.86
C THR A 14 7.44 5.65 -6.52
N CYS A 15 6.63 4.88 -7.24
CA CYS A 15 6.56 3.43 -7.12
C CYS A 15 7.35 2.77 -8.26
N TYR A 16 8.28 1.90 -7.90
CA TYR A 16 9.04 1.04 -8.82
C TYR A 16 8.54 -0.39 -8.71
N SER A 17 9.16 -1.32 -9.44
CA SER A 17 8.80 -2.74 -9.42
C SER A 17 9.02 -3.42 -8.07
N ASP A 18 10.08 -3.04 -7.33
CA ASP A 18 10.56 -3.70 -6.10
C ASP A 18 10.46 -2.83 -4.83
N ARG A 19 10.28 -1.52 -5.01
CA ARG A 19 10.32 -0.52 -3.94
C ARG A 19 9.38 0.65 -4.24
N LEU A 20 9.06 1.40 -3.20
CA LEU A 20 8.52 2.75 -3.32
C LEU A 20 9.51 3.75 -2.71
N VAL A 21 9.48 4.97 -3.21
CA VAL A 21 10.29 6.10 -2.76
C VAL A 21 9.33 7.20 -2.33
N ILE A 22 9.42 7.60 -1.07
CA ILE A 22 8.64 8.71 -0.51
C ILE A 22 9.50 9.96 -0.58
N HIS A 23 9.04 10.96 -1.32
CA HIS A 23 9.65 12.28 -1.43
C HIS A 23 9.28 13.14 -0.23
N LEU A 24 10.13 14.13 0.06
CA LEU A 24 9.96 15.04 1.20
C LEU A 24 9.75 14.31 2.54
N TYR A 25 10.37 13.13 2.68
CA TYR A 25 10.25 12.31 3.89
C TYR A 25 11.02 12.92 5.06
N TYR A 26 12.19 13.50 4.78
CA TYR A 26 12.94 14.35 5.69
C TYR A 26 12.88 15.78 5.14
N PHE A 27 12.09 16.65 5.75
CA PHE A 27 11.98 18.05 5.32
C PHE A 27 13.23 18.84 5.78
N PRO A 28 13.79 19.77 4.97
CA PRO A 28 13.30 20.24 3.66
C PRO A 28 13.73 19.40 2.46
N TYR A 29 14.75 18.55 2.60
CA TYR A 29 15.26 17.70 1.53
C TYR A 29 15.49 16.28 2.03
N GLY A 30 14.96 15.31 1.32
CA GLY A 30 15.18 13.91 1.64
C GLY A 30 14.09 12.99 1.12
N LYS A 31 14.49 11.74 0.92
CA LYS A 31 13.61 10.67 0.50
C LYS A 31 13.78 9.46 1.41
N LYS A 32 12.72 8.66 1.54
CA LYS A 32 12.82 7.33 2.14
C LYS A 32 12.43 6.28 1.12
N THR A 33 13.32 5.32 0.92
CA THR A 33 13.05 4.15 0.09
C THR A 33 12.57 3.01 0.98
N ILE A 34 11.48 2.37 0.57
CA ILE A 34 10.90 1.22 1.27
C ILE A 34 10.72 0.10 0.26
N LYS A 35 11.33 -1.06 0.52
CA LYS A 35 11.07 -2.25 -0.30
C LYS A 35 9.72 -2.82 0.09
N TYR A 36 8.92 -3.27 -0.88
CA TYR A 36 7.59 -3.80 -0.58
C TYR A 36 7.63 -4.99 0.39
N LYS A 37 8.69 -5.80 0.34
CA LYS A 37 8.92 -6.94 1.25
C LYS A 37 9.14 -6.57 2.73
N ASP A 38 9.39 -5.30 3.01
CA ASP A 38 9.63 -4.77 4.36
C ASP A 38 8.39 -4.09 4.94
N ILE A 39 7.31 -3.98 4.15
CA ILE A 39 5.99 -3.53 4.60
C ILE A 39 5.26 -4.73 5.19
N GLN A 40 4.80 -4.59 6.43
CA GLN A 40 4.06 -5.59 7.19
C GLN A 40 2.55 -5.34 7.11
N LEU A 41 2.14 -4.07 7.11
CA LEU A 41 0.75 -3.65 7.03
C LEU A 41 0.64 -2.43 6.10
N CYS A 42 -0.43 -2.40 5.32
CA CYS A 42 -0.82 -1.27 4.49
C CYS A 42 -2.34 -1.11 4.60
N GLU A 43 -2.78 0.03 5.14
CA GLU A 43 -4.19 0.36 5.37
C GLU A 43 -4.53 1.69 4.70
N LEU A 44 -5.71 1.76 4.11
CA LEU A 44 -6.31 3.02 3.67
C LEU A 44 -7.23 3.53 4.78
N CYS A 45 -6.91 4.68 5.34
CA CYS A 45 -7.58 5.24 6.50
C CYS A 45 -8.23 6.59 6.15
N ARG A 46 -9.35 6.92 6.81
CA ARG A 46 -9.99 8.23 6.69
C ARG A 46 -9.40 9.21 7.70
N PHE A 47 -9.22 10.47 7.33
CA PHE A 47 -8.67 11.47 8.25
C PHE A 47 -9.57 11.77 9.45
N ASN A 48 -10.89 11.61 9.32
CA ASN A 48 -11.84 11.84 10.40
C ASN A 48 -11.68 10.84 11.57
N THR A 49 -10.99 9.71 11.37
CA THR A 49 -10.68 8.75 12.45
C THR A 49 -9.41 9.12 13.22
N LEU A 50 -8.59 10.03 12.68
CA LEU A 50 -7.37 10.48 13.30
C LEU A 50 -7.67 11.67 14.22
N SER A 51 -7.29 11.59 15.50
CA SER A 51 -7.46 12.73 16.39
C SER A 51 -6.58 13.91 15.95
N LYS A 52 -7.07 15.15 16.12
CA LYS A 52 -6.38 16.38 15.70
C LYS A 52 -4.94 16.50 16.22
N PHE A 53 -4.64 15.90 17.37
CA PHE A 53 -3.30 15.90 17.99
C PHE A 53 -2.31 14.89 17.39
N LYS A 54 -2.79 13.92 16.60
CA LYS A 54 -1.97 12.91 15.92
C LYS A 54 -1.52 13.37 14.52
N TYR A 55 -1.99 14.53 14.09
CA TYR A 55 -1.65 15.18 12.84
C TYR A 55 -0.40 16.05 12.98
N LYS A 56 0.42 16.10 11.94
CA LYS A 56 1.47 17.11 11.74
C LYS A 56 1.61 17.45 10.26
N LYS A 57 2.24 18.59 9.95
CA LYS A 57 2.66 18.93 8.58
C LYS A 57 3.79 18.03 8.08
N TRP A 58 4.78 17.75 8.93
CA TRP A 58 5.85 16.79 8.69
C TRP A 58 6.35 16.17 10.00
N GLY A 59 7.05 15.05 9.90
CA GLY A 59 7.68 14.38 11.03
C GLY A 59 6.67 13.67 11.93
N MET A 60 7.05 13.49 13.19
CA MET A 60 6.24 12.77 14.17
C MET A 60 5.65 13.72 15.21
N GLY A 61 4.39 13.47 15.57
CA GLY A 61 3.66 14.18 16.64
C GLY A 61 3.63 13.38 17.94
N LEU A 62 2.50 13.42 18.65
CA LEU A 62 2.25 12.55 19.81
C LEU A 62 1.80 11.13 19.41
N SER A 63 1.62 10.88 18.11
CA SER A 63 1.42 9.55 17.53
C SER A 63 2.74 8.95 17.08
N ALA A 64 2.85 7.62 17.13
CA ALA A 64 3.94 6.86 16.52
C ALA A 64 3.80 6.76 14.98
N ILE A 65 3.38 7.85 14.34
CA ILE A 65 3.24 7.98 12.88
C ILE A 65 4.16 9.12 12.43
N TRP A 66 5.13 8.77 11.58
CA TRP A 66 5.96 9.73 10.87
C TRP A 66 5.31 10.11 9.56
N TRP A 67 5.10 11.40 9.38
CA TRP A 67 4.51 11.95 8.18
C TRP A 67 5.57 12.57 7.29
N HIS A 68 5.52 12.29 5.98
CA HIS A 68 6.25 13.13 5.01
C HIS A 68 5.67 14.55 4.99
N SER A 69 6.37 15.49 4.35
CA SER A 69 5.85 16.84 4.19
C SER A 69 4.73 16.86 3.15
N ASP A 70 3.54 17.29 3.55
CA ASP A 70 2.41 17.64 2.67
C ASP A 70 1.72 18.88 3.26
N ILE A 71 1.95 20.03 2.63
CA ILE A 71 1.39 21.32 3.08
C ILE A 71 -0.13 21.31 2.93
N ARG A 72 -0.67 20.59 1.95
CA ARG A 72 -2.10 20.50 1.64
C ARG A 72 -2.80 19.37 2.40
N ARG A 73 -2.12 18.69 3.34
CA ARG A 73 -2.67 17.54 4.08
C ARG A 73 -4.04 17.79 4.70
N TYR A 74 -4.29 19.03 5.16
CA TYR A 74 -5.54 19.39 5.82
C TYR A 74 -6.76 19.37 4.90
N TYR A 75 -6.57 19.30 3.57
CA TYR A 75 -7.64 19.13 2.60
C TYR A 75 -7.83 17.67 2.15
N ARG A 76 -7.00 16.74 2.63
CA ARG A 76 -7.05 15.33 2.20
C ARG A 76 -8.14 14.61 2.99
N THR A 77 -8.85 13.71 2.33
CA THR A 77 -9.89 12.91 2.99
C THR A 77 -9.34 11.58 3.53
N HIS A 78 -8.31 11.04 2.86
CA HIS A 78 -7.70 9.76 3.20
C HIS A 78 -6.18 9.87 3.40
N TYR A 79 -5.62 8.87 4.08
CA TYR A 79 -4.19 8.63 4.18
C TYR A 79 -3.90 7.13 4.10
N ILE A 80 -2.72 6.76 3.62
CA ILE A 80 -2.23 5.39 3.70
C ILE A 80 -1.37 5.27 4.95
N LEU A 81 -1.67 4.29 5.80
CA LEU A 81 -0.84 3.92 6.93
C LEU A 81 0.01 2.71 6.58
N LEU A 82 1.33 2.89 6.61
CA LEU A 82 2.29 1.81 6.41
C LEU A 82 2.93 1.42 7.74
N GLU A 83 2.84 0.14 8.08
CA GLU A 83 3.70 -0.47 9.10
C GLU A 83 4.83 -1.20 8.38
N THR A 84 6.05 -0.86 8.74
CA THR A 84 7.25 -1.52 8.22
C THR A 84 7.98 -2.20 9.36
N LYS A 85 8.97 -3.04 9.04
CA LYS A 85 9.87 -3.63 10.05
C LYS A 85 10.64 -2.59 10.89
N GLN A 86 10.59 -1.31 10.51
CA GLN A 86 11.22 -0.21 11.23
C GLN A 86 10.16 0.68 11.86
N TRP A 87 10.45 1.10 13.10
CA TRP A 87 9.73 2.17 13.77
C TRP A 87 10.16 3.54 13.23
N PRO A 88 9.26 4.53 13.13
CA PRO A 88 7.81 4.51 13.42
C PRO A 88 6.95 4.05 12.21
N LYS A 89 5.62 3.93 12.41
CA LYS A 89 4.68 3.79 11.29
C LYS A 89 4.77 5.01 10.38
N ILE A 90 4.42 4.86 9.12
CA ILE A 90 4.55 5.91 8.12
C ILE A 90 3.16 6.29 7.61
N GLY A 91 2.84 7.58 7.74
CA GLY A 91 1.62 8.15 7.19
C GLY A 91 1.89 8.83 5.86
N LEU A 92 1.17 8.40 4.83
CA LEU A 92 1.27 8.95 3.47
C LEU A 92 0.00 9.67 3.08
N THR A 93 0.16 10.84 2.47
CA THR A 93 -0.92 11.65 1.95
C THR A 93 -0.57 12.17 0.57
N MET A 94 -1.58 12.28 -0.27
CA MET A 94 -1.48 12.80 -1.62
C MET A 94 -2.88 13.19 -2.08
N ASP A 95 -3.02 13.58 -3.35
CA ASP A 95 -4.33 13.79 -3.94
C ASP A 95 -5.23 12.56 -3.81
N ASP A 96 -6.51 12.79 -3.50
CA ASP A 96 -7.47 11.71 -3.28
C ASP A 96 -7.66 10.87 -4.56
N ASN A 97 -7.44 11.45 -5.75
CA ASN A 97 -7.47 10.69 -7.01
C ASN A 97 -6.28 9.72 -7.15
N HIS A 98 -5.14 10.02 -6.51
CA HIS A 98 -3.92 9.21 -6.60
C HIS A 98 -3.77 8.23 -5.44
N ILE A 99 -4.42 8.50 -4.30
CA ILE A 99 -4.20 7.71 -3.09
C ILE A 99 -4.70 6.27 -3.24
N ASP A 100 -5.85 6.08 -3.89
CA ASP A 100 -6.42 4.75 -4.11
C ASP A 100 -5.55 3.92 -5.06
N GLU A 101 -5.07 4.52 -6.15
CA GLU A 101 -4.19 3.84 -7.11
C GLU A 101 -2.89 3.36 -6.45
N ILE A 102 -2.24 4.24 -5.67
CA ILE A 102 -1.01 3.91 -4.94
C ILE A 102 -1.27 2.85 -3.87
N TYR A 103 -2.39 2.96 -3.13
CA TYR A 103 -2.77 1.97 -2.13
C TYR A 103 -2.93 0.58 -2.74
N GLN A 104 -3.68 0.46 -3.84
CA GLN A 104 -3.91 -0.80 -4.53
C GLN A 104 -2.60 -1.38 -5.08
N LEU A 105 -1.74 -0.54 -5.65
CA LEU A 105 -0.42 -0.98 -6.14
C LEU A 105 0.43 -1.55 -4.99
N ILE A 106 0.49 -0.87 -3.84
CA ILE A 106 1.26 -1.36 -2.68
C ILE A 106 0.70 -2.71 -2.21
N LYS A 107 -0.62 -2.85 -2.09
CA LYS A 107 -1.28 -4.11 -1.68
C LYS A 107 -0.97 -5.25 -2.64
N GLN A 108 -1.07 -5.00 -3.95
CA GLN A 108 -0.72 -5.98 -4.98
C GLN A 108 0.74 -6.43 -4.84
N LYS A 109 1.67 -5.48 -4.66
CA LYS A 109 3.10 -5.77 -4.53
C LYS A 109 3.43 -6.53 -3.24
N MET A 110 2.74 -6.24 -2.13
CA MET A 110 2.88 -7.01 -0.90
C MET A 110 2.42 -8.46 -1.07
N ASN A 111 1.25 -8.68 -1.68
CA ASN A 111 0.69 -10.02 -1.88
C ASN A 111 1.54 -10.89 -2.81
N ASN A 112 2.09 -10.30 -3.88
CA ASN A 112 2.97 -11.03 -4.80
C ASN A 112 4.25 -11.50 -4.10
N ASN A 113 4.80 -10.71 -3.17
CA ASN A 113 5.96 -11.13 -2.39
C ASN A 113 5.66 -12.31 -1.47
N GLU A 114 4.48 -12.35 -0.83
CA GLU A 114 4.08 -13.47 0.01
C GLU A 114 3.88 -14.76 -0.80
N LEU A 115 3.30 -14.68 -2.00
CA LEU A 115 3.15 -15.82 -2.91
C LEU A 115 4.51 -16.37 -3.38
N THR A 116 5.50 -15.51 -3.62
CA THR A 116 6.86 -15.96 -3.98
C THR A 116 7.60 -16.63 -2.81
N LYS A 117 7.21 -16.37 -1.56
CA LYS A 117 7.80 -17.02 -0.37
C LYS A 117 7.19 -18.38 -0.06
N THR A 118 5.92 -18.60 -0.38
CA THR A 118 5.19 -19.85 -0.07
C THR A 118 5.38 -20.95 -1.11
N LEU A 119 6.03 -20.67 -2.24
CA LEU A 119 6.46 -21.68 -3.20
C LEU A 119 7.75 -22.36 -2.72
N PRO A 120 7.72 -23.65 -2.33
CA PRO A 120 8.93 -24.36 -1.96
C PRO A 120 9.91 -24.47 -3.14
N HIS A 121 11.18 -24.23 -2.85
CA HIS A 121 12.28 -24.41 -3.78
C HIS A 121 12.32 -25.89 -4.23
N LYS A 122 12.25 -26.10 -5.55
CA LYS A 122 12.21 -27.36 -6.34
C LYS A 122 10.82 -27.97 -6.54
N THR A 123 10.34 -27.89 -7.78
CA THR A 123 10.47 -28.98 -8.76
C THR A 123 10.50 -28.35 -10.15
N LYS A 124 11.36 -28.82 -11.05
CA LYS A 124 11.37 -28.41 -12.47
C LYS A 124 10.03 -28.81 -13.08
N LEU A 125 9.11 -27.86 -13.21
CA LEU A 125 7.92 -27.96 -14.05
C LEU A 125 8.09 -26.90 -15.15
N ASN A 126 7.75 -27.28 -16.38
CA ASN A 126 8.03 -26.51 -17.58
C ASN A 126 7.37 -25.12 -17.51
N ASP A 127 8.04 -24.10 -18.03
CA ASP A 127 7.71 -22.67 -17.84
C ASP A 127 6.26 -22.29 -18.24
N SER A 128 5.61 -23.04 -19.12
CA SER A 128 4.20 -22.81 -19.48
C SER A 128 3.21 -23.29 -18.41
N GLU A 129 3.47 -24.44 -17.78
CA GLU A 129 2.58 -25.02 -16.76
C GLU A 129 2.67 -24.27 -15.43
N GLN A 130 3.85 -23.75 -15.09
CA GLN A 130 4.01 -22.87 -13.94
C GLN A 130 3.25 -21.55 -14.13
N HIS A 131 3.29 -20.96 -15.33
CA HIS A 131 2.57 -19.72 -15.60
C HIS A 131 1.05 -19.90 -15.49
N ASP A 132 0.49 -20.94 -16.11
CA ASP A 132 -0.96 -21.19 -16.09
C ASP A 132 -1.46 -21.58 -14.68
N HIS A 133 -0.64 -22.30 -13.90
CA HIS A 133 -0.94 -22.60 -12.51
C HIS A 133 -0.91 -21.36 -11.60
N ILE A 134 0.00 -20.41 -11.86
CA ILE A 134 0.06 -19.14 -11.13
C ILE A 134 -1.16 -18.28 -11.46
N ILE A 135 -1.51 -18.16 -12.74
CA ILE A 135 -2.66 -17.36 -13.18
C ILE A 135 -3.97 -17.92 -12.62
N SER A 136 -4.16 -19.25 -12.61
CA SER A 136 -5.38 -19.86 -12.05
C SER A 136 -5.53 -19.61 -10.55
N LYS A 137 -4.45 -19.72 -9.75
CA LYS A 137 -4.49 -19.40 -8.31
C LYS A 137 -4.76 -17.92 -8.02
N ILE A 138 -4.24 -17.01 -8.84
CA ILE A 138 -4.53 -15.58 -8.72
C ILE A 138 -6.02 -15.33 -8.97
N ILE A 139 -6.58 -15.95 -10.02
CA ILE A 139 -8.01 -15.81 -10.37
C ILE A 139 -8.90 -16.37 -9.25
N GLU A 140 -8.58 -17.53 -8.68
CA GLU A 140 -9.36 -18.13 -7.59
C GLU A 140 -9.34 -17.28 -6.31
N LYS A 141 -8.16 -16.79 -5.91
CA LYS A 141 -8.04 -15.93 -4.73
C LYS A 141 -8.85 -14.65 -4.91
N ASN A 142 -8.73 -13.99 -6.07
CA ASN A 142 -9.49 -12.77 -6.34
C ASN A 142 -11.00 -13.05 -6.39
N LYS A 143 -11.46 -14.18 -6.96
CA LYS A 143 -12.89 -14.56 -6.93
C LYS A 143 -13.42 -14.76 -5.51
N SER A 144 -12.61 -15.31 -4.60
CA SER A 144 -13.01 -15.50 -3.21
C SER A 144 -13.13 -14.17 -2.44
N GLU A 145 -12.23 -13.22 -2.69
CA GLU A 145 -12.26 -11.89 -2.08
C GLU A 145 -13.42 -11.04 -2.64
N TYR A 146 -13.74 -11.16 -3.93
CA TYR A 146 -14.92 -10.51 -4.53
C TYR A 146 -16.25 -11.09 -4.03
N ARG A 147 -16.35 -12.40 -3.80
CA ARG A 147 -17.53 -13.02 -3.18
C ARG A 147 -17.74 -12.51 -1.75
N TYR A 148 -16.66 -12.43 -0.97
CA TYR A 148 -16.71 -11.91 0.40
C TYR A 148 -17.15 -10.43 0.45
N SER A 149 -16.72 -9.62 -0.51
CA SER A 149 -17.13 -8.21 -0.62
C SER A 149 -18.59 -8.03 -1.05
N MET A 150 -19.19 -8.96 -1.82
CA MET A 150 -20.59 -8.88 -2.24
C MET A 150 -21.55 -9.28 -1.11
N ASP A 151 -21.19 -10.29 -0.32
CA ASP A 151 -22.00 -10.75 0.82
C ASP A 151 -22.08 -9.68 1.93
N SER A 152 -21.05 -8.84 2.09
CA SER A 152 -21.06 -7.74 3.08
C SER A 152 -21.96 -6.54 2.73
N TYR A 153 -22.40 -6.40 1.47
CA TYR A 153 -23.35 -5.34 1.07
C TYR A 153 -24.82 -5.82 1.05
N GLY A 154 -25.08 -7.13 1.21
CA GLY A 154 -26.43 -7.72 1.13
C GLY A 154 -27.22 -7.78 2.44
N GLN A 155 -26.64 -7.37 3.58
CA GLN A 155 -27.21 -7.65 4.91
C GLN A 155 -27.65 -6.39 5.68
N GLY A 156 -28.00 -5.30 4.97
CA GLY A 156 -28.26 -3.98 5.57
C GLY A 156 -29.57 -3.28 5.19
N TYR A 157 -30.55 -3.95 4.57
CA TYR A 157 -31.86 -3.34 4.29
C TYR A 157 -33.02 -4.32 4.52
N ALA A 158 -33.38 -4.50 5.78
CA ALA A 158 -34.73 -4.83 6.20
C ALA A 158 -34.91 -4.24 7.61
N GLU A 159 -36.05 -3.59 7.83
CA GLU A 159 -36.47 -2.92 9.08
C GLU A 159 -35.88 -1.51 9.26
N TRP A 160 -36.58 -0.48 8.77
CA TRP A 160 -37.42 0.48 9.50
C TRP A 160 -38.06 1.46 8.51
#